data_AF-A0A7K0VKL7-F1
#
_entry.id   AF-A0A7K0VKL7-F1
#
_cell.length_a   1.000
_cell.length_b   1.000
_cell.length_c   1.000
_cell.angle_alpha   90.00
_cell.angle_beta   90.00
_cell.angle_gamma   90.00
#
_symmetry.space_group_name_H-M   'P 1'
#
loop_
_entity.id
_entity.type
_entity.pdbx_description
1 polymer ?
#
loop_
_entity_poly.entity_id
_entity_poly.type
_entity_poly.pdbx_seq_one_letter_code
_entity_poly.pdbx_strand_id
1 'polypeptide(L)'
;MNLKRVFATEVSRRRAIFLLRAEAGLLLALVTYLIIAPLISDVSAPAALTAEIVFGSLGAVGLWFCAHGFKNKKSYGRAPAVLANLIALGVSYYMVSGSFFIVGIPLGLLALITLLSAAFGYSE
;
A
#
# COMPACT_ATOMS: atom_id res chain seq x y z
N MET A 1 6.79 -14.00 23.00
CA MET A 1 7.37 -12.92 22.16
C MET A 1 7.39 -11.62 22.95
N ASN A 2 8.51 -10.90 22.99
CA ASN A 2 8.64 -9.66 23.77
C ASN A 2 8.06 -8.47 22.97
N LEU A 3 6.83 -8.03 23.28
CA LEU A 3 6.11 -7.00 22.52
C LEU A 3 6.93 -5.71 22.33
N LYS A 4 7.73 -5.31 23.33
CA LYS A 4 8.60 -4.12 23.25
C LYS A 4 9.62 -4.20 22.11
N ARG A 5 10.08 -5.40 21.75
CA ARG A 5 11.05 -5.61 20.67
C ARG A 5 10.40 -5.56 19.28
N VAL A 6 9.11 -5.90 19.18
CA VAL A 6 8.33 -5.92 17.94
C VAL A 6 8.00 -4.51 17.47
N PHE A 7 7.72 -3.61 18.41
CA PHE A 7 7.44 -2.20 18.14
C PHE A 7 8.67 -1.29 18.24
N ALA A 8 9.88 -1.86 18.41
CA ALA A 8 11.10 -1.08 18.43
C ALA A 8 11.28 -0.34 17.10
N THR A 9 11.55 0.98 17.17
CA THR A 9 11.54 1.90 16.02
C THR A 9 12.38 1.41 14.84
N GLU A 10 13.58 0.86 15.12
CA GLU A 10 14.48 0.32 14.11
C GLU A 10 13.94 -0.94 13.42
N VAL A 11 13.25 -1.81 14.16
CA VAL A 11 12.63 -3.04 13.63
C VAL A 11 11.40 -2.68 12.80
N SER A 12 10.55 -1.79 13.31
CA SER A 12 9.38 -1.24 12.61
C SER A 12 9.80 -0.52 11.33
N ARG A 13 10.90 0.24 11.33
CA ARG A 13 11.42 0.91 10.13
C ARG A 13 11.87 -0.06 9.04
N ARG A 14 12.64 -1.09 9.38
CA ARG A 14 13.06 -2.11 8.40
C ARG A 14 11.86 -2.81 7.78
N ARG A 15 10.84 -3.13 8.59
CA ARG A 15 9.59 -3.73 8.12
C ARG A 15 8.81 -2.80 7.22
N ALA A 16 8.63 -1.53 7.62
CA ALA A 16 7.95 -0.53 6.81
C ALA A 16 8.61 -0.36 5.44
N ILE A 17 9.95 -0.29 5.37
CA ILE A 17 10.66 -0.19 4.09
C ILE A 17 10.38 -1.39 3.19
N PHE A 18 10.42 -2.61 3.74
CA PHE A 18 10.16 -3.83 2.98
C PHE A 18 8.71 -3.90 2.50
N LEU A 19 7.76 -3.64 3.40
CA LEU A 19 6.33 -3.67 3.10
C LEU A 19 5.93 -2.61 2.08
N LEU A 20 6.38 -1.36 2.23
CA LEU A 20 6.09 -0.29 1.26
C LEU A 20 6.66 -0.58 -0.13
N ARG A 21 7.82 -1.23 -0.22
CA ARG A 21 8.38 -1.67 -1.50
C ARG A 21 7.59 -2.81 -2.12
N ALA A 22 7.14 -3.77 -1.30
CA ALA A 22 6.30 -4.87 -1.75
C ALA A 22 4.93 -4.34 -2.23
N GLU A 23 4.32 -3.42 -1.49
CA GLU A 23 3.08 -2.72 -1.88
C GLU A 23 3.25 -1.96 -3.18
N ALA A 24 4.31 -1.16 -3.32
CA ALA A 24 4.61 -0.47 -4.58
C ALA A 24 4.75 -1.46 -5.74
N GLY A 25 5.44 -2.60 -5.53
CA GLY A 25 5.59 -3.65 -6.54
C GLY A 25 4.27 -4.31 -6.92
N LEU A 26 3.43 -4.66 -5.95
CA LEU A 26 2.09 -5.22 -6.19
C LEU A 26 1.20 -4.24 -6.96
N LEU A 27 1.26 -2.97 -6.57
CA LEU A 27 0.46 -1.91 -7.19
C LEU A 27 0.92 -1.64 -8.63
N LEU A 28 2.22 -1.68 -8.92
CA LEU A 28 2.74 -1.65 -10.29
C LEU A 28 2.31 -2.87 -11.12
N ALA A 29 2.33 -4.06 -10.53
CA ALA A 29 1.88 -5.28 -11.22
C ALA A 29 0.38 -5.18 -11.56
N LEU A 30 -0.43 -4.67 -10.64
CA LEU A 30 -1.86 -4.43 -10.85
C LEU A 30 -2.10 -3.39 -11.96
N VAL A 31 -1.39 -2.26 -11.94
CA VAL A 31 -1.49 -1.25 -13.01
C VAL A 31 -1.08 -1.83 -14.37
N THR A 32 0.00 -2.62 -14.40
CA THR A 32 0.46 -3.27 -15.64
C THR A 32 -0.59 -4.24 -16.17
N TYR A 33 -1.21 -5.02 -15.28
CA TYR A 33 -2.33 -5.88 -15.64
C TYR A 33 -3.51 -5.08 -16.22
N LEU A 34 -3.89 -3.97 -15.58
CA LEU A 34 -4.98 -3.09 -16.06
C LEU A 34 -4.69 -2.40 -17.40
N ILE A 35 -3.43 -2.20 -17.75
CA ILE A 35 -3.04 -1.68 -19.07
C ILE A 35 -3.21 -2.76 -20.15
N ILE A 36 -2.93 -4.02 -19.82
CA ILE A 36 -2.99 -5.14 -20.78
C ILE A 36 -4.42 -5.68 -20.93
N ALA A 37 -5.20 -5.74 -19.86
CA ALA A 37 -6.54 -6.33 -19.85
C ALA A 37 -7.51 -5.76 -20.93
N PRO A 38 -7.55 -4.44 -21.20
CA PRO A 38 -8.38 -3.85 -22.26
C PRO A 38 -8.07 -4.32 -23.67
N LEU A 39 -6.87 -4.88 -23.90
CA LEU A 39 -6.49 -5.39 -25.22
C LEU A 39 -7.16 -6.74 -25.52
N ILE A 40 -7.70 -7.40 -24.50
CA ILE A 40 -8.23 -8.78 -24.57
C ILE A 40 -9.71 -8.81 -24.13
N SER A 41 -10.24 -7.74 -23.56
CA SER A 41 -11.59 -7.71 -22.96
C SER A 41 -12.26 -6.35 -23.10
N ASP A 42 -13.58 -6.36 -23.27
CA ASP A 42 -14.39 -5.14 -23.33
C ASP A 42 -14.39 -4.39 -21.99
N VAL A 43 -14.25 -3.07 -22.07
CA VAL A 43 -14.18 -2.18 -20.90
C VAL A 43 -15.53 -1.51 -20.68
N SER A 44 -16.23 -1.90 -19.61
CA SER A 44 -17.55 -1.35 -19.28
C SER A 44 -17.51 0.12 -18.84
N ALA A 45 -16.40 0.56 -18.23
CA ALA A 45 -16.23 1.90 -17.70
C ALA A 45 -14.81 2.47 -18.00
N PRO A 46 -14.57 2.99 -19.22
CA PRO A 46 -13.24 3.43 -19.65
C PRO A 46 -12.65 4.57 -18.81
N ALA A 47 -13.51 5.49 -18.35
CA ALA A 47 -13.09 6.62 -17.52
C ALA A 47 -12.59 6.16 -16.13
N ALA A 48 -13.29 5.22 -15.51
CA ALA A 48 -12.90 4.67 -14.20
C ALA A 48 -11.58 3.90 -14.30
N LEU A 49 -11.44 3.06 -15.33
CA LEU A 49 -10.20 2.32 -15.60
C LEU A 49 -9.01 3.26 -15.82
N THR A 50 -9.19 4.32 -16.61
CA THR A 50 -8.12 5.29 -16.87
C THR A 50 -7.68 5.99 -15.59
N ALA A 51 -8.64 6.41 -14.75
CA ALA A 51 -8.35 7.00 -13.45
C ALA A 51 -7.58 6.02 -12.56
N GLU A 52 -7.98 4.75 -12.51
CA GLU A 52 -7.30 3.72 -11.73
C GLU A 52 -5.85 3.49 -12.19
N ILE A 53 -5.59 3.47 -13.49
CA ILE A 53 -4.23 3.36 -14.05
C ILE A 53 -3.38 4.58 -13.64
N VAL A 54 -3.91 5.80 -13.77
CA VAL A 54 -3.18 7.04 -13.44
C VAL A 54 -2.92 7.14 -11.94
N PHE A 55 -3.96 7.03 -11.11
CA PHE A 55 -3.81 7.10 -9.65
C PHE A 55 -3.01 5.93 -9.09
N GLY A 56 -3.16 4.74 -9.67
CA GLY A 56 -2.36 3.58 -9.31
C GLY A 56 -0.88 3.80 -9.61
N SER A 57 -0.54 4.29 -10.81
CA SER A 57 0.84 4.62 -11.17
C SER A 57 1.45 5.64 -10.20
N LEU A 58 0.71 6.72 -9.91
CA LEU A 58 1.13 7.75 -8.97
C LEU A 58 1.28 7.20 -7.54
N GLY A 59 0.36 6.35 -7.11
CA GLY A 59 0.39 5.69 -5.80
C GLY A 59 1.61 4.79 -5.65
N ALA A 60 1.94 4.00 -6.67
CA ALA A 60 3.12 3.13 -6.66
C ALA A 60 4.42 3.93 -6.58
N VAL A 61 4.55 4.99 -7.38
CA VAL A 61 5.70 5.90 -7.33
C VAL A 61 5.78 6.57 -5.96
N GLY A 62 4.66 7.06 -5.43
CA GLY A 62 4.58 7.69 -4.11
C GLY A 62 5.03 6.75 -2.99
N LEU A 63 4.55 5.50 -2.98
CA LEU A 63 4.95 4.47 -2.01
C LEU A 63 6.45 4.17 -2.08
N TRP A 64 7.01 4.10 -3.30
CA TRP A 64 8.44 3.90 -3.50
C TRP A 64 9.27 5.05 -2.93
N PHE A 65 8.85 6.30 -3.15
CA PHE A 65 9.47 7.48 -2.54
C PHE A 65 9.34 7.47 -1.01
N CYS A 66 8.21 7.02 -0.46
CA CYS A 66 8.04 6.87 0.98
C CYS A 66 9.04 5.87 1.57
N ALA A 67 9.21 4.71 0.92
CA ALA A 67 10.20 3.72 1.31
C ALA A 67 11.63 4.28 1.28
N HIS A 68 11.96 5.11 0.28
CA HIS A 68 13.24 5.82 0.22
C HIS A 68 13.39 6.84 1.37
N GLY A 69 12.32 7.57 1.71
CA GLY A 69 12.29 8.48 2.86
C GLY A 69 12.56 7.79 4.19
N PHE A 70 11.94 6.62 4.41
CA PHE A 70 12.22 5.79 5.59
C PHE A 70 13.67 5.29 5.63
N LYS A 71 14.25 4.92 4.47
CA LYS A 71 15.67 4.51 4.39
C LYS A 71 16.61 5.64 4.81
N ASN A 72 16.29 6.89 4.45
CA ASN A 72 17.11 8.07 4.74
C ASN A 72 16.77 8.72 6.09
N LYS A 73 15.96 8.07 6.95
CA LYS A 73 15.48 8.61 8.24
C LYS A 73 14.84 9.99 8.12
N LYS A 74 14.04 10.23 7.07
CA LYS A 74 13.31 11.49 6.86
C LYS A 74 11.84 11.34 7.25
N SER A 75 11.30 12.31 7.98
CA SER A 75 9.90 12.31 8.46
C SER A 75 8.85 12.26 7.33
N TYR A 76 9.17 12.83 6.16
CA TYR A 76 8.25 12.90 5.01
C TYR A 76 7.80 11.54 4.45
N GLY A 77 8.52 10.44 4.74
CA GLY A 77 8.09 9.11 4.31
C GLY A 77 6.92 8.54 5.13
N ARG A 78 6.72 9.01 6.37
CA ARG A 78 5.75 8.43 7.31
C ARG A 78 4.32 8.83 7.00
N ALA A 79 4.04 10.13 6.91
CA ALA A 79 2.68 10.62 6.77
C ALA A 79 1.97 10.08 5.51
N PRO A 80 2.60 10.08 4.32
CA PRO A 80 1.93 9.56 3.12
C PRO A 80 1.77 8.03 3.15
N ALA A 81 2.72 7.29 3.73
CA ALA A 81 2.62 5.84 3.89
C ALA A 81 1.46 5.43 4.82
N VAL A 82 1.26 6.16 5.92
CA VAL A 82 0.13 5.94 6.83
C VAL A 82 -1.19 6.25 6.13
N LEU A 83 -1.27 7.38 5.42
CA LEU A 83 -2.47 7.77 4.68
C LEU A 83 -2.85 6.76 3.60
N ALA A 84 -1.87 6.30 2.80
CA ALA A 84 -2.10 5.30 1.75
C ALA A 84 -2.68 4.00 2.33
N ASN A 85 -2.16 3.55 3.47
CA ASN A 85 -2.64 2.34 4.12
C ASN A 85 -4.01 2.51 4.80
N LEU A 86 -4.35 3.70 5.29
CA LEU A 86 -5.72 4.02 5.73
C LEU A 86 -6.72 3.94 4.57
N ILE A 87 -6.35 4.44 3.39
CA ILE A 87 -7.18 4.32 2.18
C ILE A 87 -7.35 2.83 1.82
N ALA A 88 -6.27 2.05 1.84
CA ALA A 88 -6.33 0.61 1.55
C ALA A 88 -7.23 -0.16 2.54
N LEU A 89 -7.25 0.22 3.83
CA LEU A 89 -8.22 -0.32 4.80
C LEU A 89 -9.66 0.02 4.43
N GLY A 90 -9.92 1.24 3.96
CA GLY A 90 -11.24 1.63 3.43
C GLY A 90 -11.64 0.78 2.23
N VAL A 91 -10.73 0.56 1.28
CA VAL A 91 -10.97 -0.31 0.11
C VAL A 91 -11.24 -1.76 0.54
N SER A 92 -10.45 -2.30 1.47
CA SER A 92 -10.65 -3.62 2.05
C SER A 92 -12.04 -3.77 2.69
N TYR A 93 -12.49 -2.77 3.45
CA TYR A 93 -13.83 -2.77 4.04
C TYR A 93 -14.94 -2.85 2.98
N TYR A 94 -14.82 -2.07 1.89
CA TYR A 94 -15.77 -2.12 0.78
C TYR A 94 -15.75 -3.49 0.07
N MET A 95 -14.58 -4.08 -0.15
CA MET A 95 -14.44 -5.41 -0.76
C MET A 95 -15.07 -6.51 0.09
N VAL A 96 -14.84 -6.47 1.41
CA VAL A 96 -15.44 -7.43 2.35
C VAL A 96 -16.96 -7.26 2.40
N SER A 97 -17.45 -6.02 2.44
CA SER A 97 -18.89 -5.72 2.39
C SER A 97 -19.53 -6.20 1.09
N GLY A 98 -18.79 -6.14 -0.02
CA GLY A 98 -19.17 -6.69 -1.34
C GLY A 98 -19.01 -8.21 -1.48
N SER A 99 -18.81 -8.94 -0.39
CA SER A 99 -18.59 -10.41 -0.37
C SER A 99 -17.31 -10.89 -1.07
N PHE A 100 -16.36 -10.01 -1.38
CA PHE A 100 -15.10 -10.33 -2.02
C PHE A 100 -13.99 -10.62 -1.00
N PHE A 101 -14.24 -11.62 -0.14
CA PHE A 101 -13.41 -11.92 1.03
C PHE A 101 -11.98 -12.34 0.69
N ILE A 102 -11.78 -13.04 -0.44
CA ILE A 102 -10.50 -13.62 -0.83
C ILE A 102 -9.41 -12.57 -1.08
N VAL A 103 -9.79 -11.36 -1.50
CA VAL A 103 -8.86 -10.23 -1.66
C VAL A 103 -9.02 -9.22 -0.53
N GLY A 104 -10.26 -8.96 -0.09
CA GLY A 104 -10.55 -7.98 0.95
C GLY A 104 -9.83 -8.27 2.27
N ILE A 105 -9.84 -9.52 2.74
CA ILE A 105 -9.23 -9.88 4.02
C ILE A 105 -7.69 -9.78 3.96
N PRO A 106 -6.99 -10.39 2.98
CA PRO A 106 -5.54 -10.23 2.87
C PRO A 106 -5.08 -8.78 2.70
N LEU A 107 -5.81 -7.98 1.90
CA LEU A 107 -5.52 -6.56 1.72
C LEU A 107 -5.62 -5.80 3.04
N GLY A 108 -6.68 -6.04 3.82
CA GLY A 108 -6.89 -5.39 5.11
C GLY A 108 -5.79 -5.73 6.12
N LEU A 109 -5.40 -7.00 6.18
CA LEU A 109 -4.30 -7.45 7.05
C LEU A 109 -2.97 -6.81 6.66
N LEU A 110 -2.66 -6.82 5.36
CA LEU A 110 -1.43 -6.22 4.84
C LEU A 110 -1.41 -4.71 5.15
N ALA A 111 -2.49 -4.00 4.85
CA ALA A 111 -2.61 -2.57 5.10
C ALA A 111 -2.47 -2.23 6.59
N LEU A 112 -3.08 -3.03 7.47
CA LEU A 112 -2.96 -2.83 8.92
C LEU A 112 -1.52 -3.02 9.41
N ILE A 113 -0.84 -4.07 8.95
CA ILE A 113 0.55 -4.36 9.33
C ILE A 113 1.47 -3.25 8.83
N THR A 114 1.30 -2.79 7.59
CA THR A 114 2.11 -1.70 7.03
C THR A 114 1.83 -0.38 7.72
N LEU A 115 0.56 -0.07 8.01
CA LEU A 115 0.16 1.12 8.75
C LEU A 115 0.86 1.20 10.12
N LEU A 116 0.77 0.13 10.91
CA LEU A 116 1.41 0.08 12.23
C LEU A 116 2.94 0.18 12.10
N SER A 117 3.52 -0.51 11.12
CA SER A 117 4.96 -0.47 10.87
C SER A 117 5.43 0.92 10.47
N ALA A 118 4.67 1.63 9.64
CA ALA A 118 4.97 3.00 9.20
C ALA A 118 4.78 4.01 10.34
N ALA A 119 3.72 3.87 11.14
CA ALA A 119 3.43 4.75 12.27
C ALA A 119 4.51 4.68 13.35
N PHE A 120 4.92 3.46 13.73
CA PHE A 120 5.95 3.23 14.76
C PHE A 120 7.39 3.17 14.20
N GLY A 121 7.57 3.22 12.88
CA GLY A 121 8.88 3.12 12.21
C GLY A 121 9.73 4.39 12.25
N TYR A 122 9.20 5.47 12.83
CA TYR A 122 9.90 6.74 12.97
C TYR A 122 9.58 7.37 14.33
N SER A 123 10.63 7.66 15.10
CA SER A 123 10.61 8.52 16.27
C SER A 123 11.42 9.75 15.92
N GLU A 124 10.85 10.92 16.21
CA GLU A 124 11.62 12.18 16.24
C GLU A 124 12.68 12.14 17.34
#